data_AF-A0A923UJT7-F1
#
_entry.id   AF-A0A923UJT7-F1
#
_cell.length_a   1.000
_cell.length_b   1.000
_cell.length_c   1.000
_cell.angle_alpha   90.00
_cell.angle_beta   90.00
_cell.angle_gamma   90.00
#
_symmetry.space_group_name_H-M   'P 1'
#
loop_
_entity.id
_entity.type
_entity.pdbx_description
1 polymer ?
#
loop_
_entity_poly.entity_id
_entity_poly.type
_entity_poly.pdbx_seq_one_letter_code
_entity_poly.pdbx_strand_id
1 'polypeptide(L)'
;MILYIKNMVCDRCKMVVADLFKQINILPIRIDLTEIEISEELTEAQENTLRSSLEKVGFELMNDKRGQIIEKIKTTIIELVQEQPDVLRKINPSLYIAEKVGKEYKYLTTLFSEVEGNTIEHYLIHQKIKKVRELLIYDEYS
;
A
#
# COMPACT_ATOMS: atom_id res chain seq x y z
N MET A 1 -10.42 -13.62 -6.95
CA MET A 1 -10.83 -12.66 -5.91
C MET A 1 -9.71 -11.65 -5.61
N ILE A 2 -10.02 -10.51 -5.00
CA ILE A 2 -9.02 -9.52 -4.57
C ILE A 2 -8.88 -9.55 -3.05
N LEU A 3 -7.66 -9.72 -2.57
CA LEU A 3 -7.28 -9.66 -1.17
C LEU A 3 -6.57 -8.33 -0.90
N TYR A 4 -6.77 -7.79 0.30
CA TYR A 4 -6.17 -6.53 0.72
C TYR A 4 -5.23 -6.75 1.89
N ILE A 5 -4.00 -6.25 1.79
CA ILE A 5 -2.97 -6.45 2.81
C ILE A 5 -2.44 -5.11 3.30
N LYS A 6 -2.40 -4.97 4.63
CA LYS A 6 -1.88 -3.79 5.32
C LYS A 6 -0.35 -3.81 5.42
N ASN A 7 0.26 -2.63 5.48
CA ASN A 7 1.70 -2.44 5.76
C ASN A 7 2.65 -2.95 4.65
N MET A 8 2.14 -3.31 3.48
CA MET A 8 2.95 -3.61 2.31
C MET A 8 3.32 -2.30 1.57
N VAL A 9 4.53 -1.79 1.77
CA VAL A 9 4.91 -0.42 1.38
C VAL A 9 6.08 -0.32 0.40
N CYS A 10 6.66 -1.44 -0.03
CA CYS A 10 7.73 -1.46 -1.03
C CYS A 10 7.77 -2.80 -1.78
N ASP A 11 8.57 -2.89 -2.85
CA ASP A 11 8.68 -4.12 -3.66
C ASP A 11 9.21 -5.32 -2.85
N ARG A 12 10.05 -5.10 -1.84
CA ARG A 12 10.47 -6.19 -0.93
C ARG A 12 9.27 -6.79 -0.19
N CYS A 13 8.25 -6.01 0.15
CA CYS A 13 7.02 -6.54 0.74
C CYS A 13 6.30 -7.45 -0.25
N LYS A 14 6.20 -7.06 -1.53
CA LYS A 14 5.62 -7.90 -2.59
C LYS A 14 6.35 -9.23 -2.71
N MET A 15 7.69 -9.22 -2.65
CA MET A 15 8.50 -10.45 -2.69
C MET A 15 8.22 -11.38 -1.50
N VAL A 16 8.16 -10.84 -0.28
CA VAL A 16 7.85 -11.63 0.92
C VAL A 16 6.46 -12.24 0.80
N VAL A 17 5.47 -11.45 0.39
CA VAL A 17 4.10 -11.96 0.27
C VAL A 17 3.98 -12.98 -0.85
N ALA A 18 4.66 -12.79 -1.99
CA ALA A 18 4.71 -13.79 -3.05
C ALA A 18 5.25 -15.14 -2.54
N ASP A 19 6.23 -15.13 -1.64
CA ASP A 19 6.75 -16.35 -1.02
C ASP A 19 5.71 -17.00 -0.08
N LEU A 20 5.01 -16.21 0.72
CA LEU A 20 3.94 -16.71 1.60
C LEU A 20 2.80 -17.39 0.80
N PHE A 21 2.43 -16.82 -0.34
CA PHE A 21 1.42 -17.43 -1.23
C PHE A 21 1.90 -18.76 -1.84
N LYS A 22 3.19 -18.88 -2.19
CA LYS A 22 3.76 -20.15 -2.64
C LYS A 22 3.70 -21.23 -1.58
N GLN A 23 3.93 -20.88 -0.31
CA GLN A 23 3.88 -21.85 0.81
C GLN A 23 2.49 -22.46 1.03
N ILE A 24 1.42 -21.73 0.66
CA ILE A 24 0.04 -22.22 0.69
C ILE A 24 -0.45 -22.78 -0.66
N ASN A 25 0.48 -23.00 -1.60
CA ASN A 25 0.24 -23.51 -2.96
C ASN A 25 -0.74 -22.69 -3.79
N ILE A 26 -0.71 -21.37 -3.65
CA ILE A 26 -1.52 -20.45 -4.47
C ILE A 26 -0.59 -19.55 -5.28
N LEU A 27 -0.92 -19.38 -6.56
CA LEU A 27 -0.20 -18.50 -7.48
C LEU A 27 -0.99 -17.22 -7.68
N PRO A 28 -0.51 -16.07 -7.17
CA PRO A 28 -1.14 -14.79 -7.43
C PRO A 28 -1.05 -14.40 -8.91
N ILE A 29 -2.15 -13.88 -9.45
CA ILE A 29 -2.22 -13.28 -10.78
C ILE A 29 -1.47 -11.95 -10.77
N ARG A 30 -1.71 -11.14 -9.74
CA ARG A 30 -1.09 -9.81 -9.59
C ARG A 30 -0.84 -9.51 -8.10
N ILE A 31 0.29 -8.87 -7.82
CA ILE A 31 0.65 -8.40 -6.48
C ILE A 31 1.03 -6.93 -6.59
N ASP A 32 0.16 -6.07 -6.11
CA ASP A 32 0.45 -4.65 -5.90
C ASP A 32 0.79 -4.39 -4.43
N LEU A 33 1.07 -3.14 -4.06
CA LEU A 33 1.40 -2.80 -2.67
C LEU A 33 0.25 -3.06 -1.70
N THR A 34 -1.01 -2.96 -2.12
CA THR A 34 -2.17 -3.16 -1.23
C THR A 34 -3.11 -4.27 -1.66
N GLU A 35 -3.05 -4.66 -2.92
CA GLU A 35 -4.04 -5.53 -3.56
C GLU A 35 -3.35 -6.75 -4.13
N ILE A 36 -3.90 -7.92 -3.85
CA ILE A 36 -3.45 -9.18 -4.43
C ILE A 36 -4.62 -9.83 -5.15
N GLU A 37 -4.43 -10.07 -6.43
CA GLU A 37 -5.40 -10.75 -7.26
C GLU A 37 -5.03 -12.24 -7.36
N ILE A 38 -5.97 -13.10 -6.99
CA ILE A 38 -5.84 -14.57 -7.10
C ILE A 38 -6.98 -15.14 -7.94
N SER A 39 -6.72 -16.22 -8.67
CA SER A 39 -7.72 -16.89 -9.53
C SER A 39 -8.78 -17.65 -8.73
N GLU A 40 -8.39 -18.20 -7.59
CA GLU A 40 -9.19 -19.12 -6.79
C GLU A 40 -9.62 -18.47 -5.47
N GLU A 41 -10.67 -19.00 -4.85
CA GLU A 41 -11.04 -18.59 -3.48
C GLU A 41 -10.19 -19.33 -2.45
N LEU A 42 -9.83 -18.65 -1.36
CA LEU A 42 -9.14 -19.28 -0.25
C LEU A 42 -10.10 -20.19 0.52
N THR A 43 -9.67 -21.42 0.81
CA THR A 43 -10.30 -22.20 1.87
C THR A 43 -10.06 -21.56 3.23
N GLU A 44 -10.92 -21.82 4.21
CA GLU A 44 -10.76 -21.31 5.58
C GLU A 44 -9.39 -21.70 6.20
N ALA A 45 -8.92 -22.92 5.91
CA ALA A 45 -7.60 -23.37 6.35
C ALA A 45 -6.45 -22.59 5.70
N GLN A 46 -6.55 -22.28 4.40
CA GLN A 46 -5.56 -21.46 3.70
C GLN A 46 -5.59 -20.02 4.21
N GLU A 47 -6.78 -19.45 4.42
CA GLU A 47 -6.92 -18.09 4.93
C GLU A 47 -6.32 -17.96 6.33
N ASN A 48 -6.63 -18.88 7.25
CA ASN A 48 -6.05 -18.87 8.60
C ASN A 48 -4.52 -19.03 8.58
N THR A 49 -4.01 -19.89 7.70
CA THR A 49 -2.57 -20.07 7.52
C THR A 49 -1.90 -18.81 6.97
N LEU A 50 -2.53 -18.18 5.98
CA LEU A 50 -2.06 -16.93 5.37
C LEU A 50 -2.06 -15.79 6.39
N ARG A 51 -3.15 -15.61 7.14
CA ARG A 51 -3.25 -14.61 8.23
C ARG A 51 -2.10 -14.76 9.22
N SER A 52 -1.93 -15.97 9.76
CA SER A 52 -0.86 -16.27 10.72
C SER A 52 0.54 -16.02 10.15
N SER A 53 0.74 -16.25 8.85
CA SER A 53 2.04 -16.06 8.20
C SER A 53 2.33 -14.60 7.89
N LEU A 54 1.31 -13.84 7.49
CA LEU A 54 1.39 -12.39 7.29
C LEU A 54 1.69 -11.67 8.61
N GLU A 55 1.01 -12.05 9.69
CA GLU A 55 1.23 -11.44 11.01
C GLU A 55 2.67 -11.62 11.50
N LYS A 56 3.28 -12.79 11.27
CA LYS A 56 4.68 -13.07 11.62
C LYS A 56 5.68 -12.13 10.96
N VAL A 57 5.34 -11.58 9.79
CA VAL A 57 6.18 -10.64 9.05
C VAL A 57 5.70 -9.19 9.17
N GLY A 58 4.72 -8.92 10.04
CA GLY A 58 4.19 -7.58 10.32
C GLY A 58 3.11 -7.08 9.35
N PHE A 59 2.54 -7.96 8.54
CA PHE A 59 1.42 -7.66 7.63
C PHE A 59 0.09 -8.13 8.22
N GLU A 60 -1.01 -7.61 7.69
CA GLU A 60 -2.36 -7.93 8.14
C GLU A 60 -3.28 -8.13 6.92
N LEU A 61 -4.04 -9.23 6.89
CA LEU A 61 -5.07 -9.45 5.87
C LEU A 61 -6.36 -8.71 6.27
N MET A 62 -6.78 -7.76 5.45
CA MET A 62 -7.78 -6.78 5.80
C MET A 62 -9.19 -7.16 5.33
N ASN A 63 -10.16 -7.03 6.26
CA ASN A 63 -11.58 -7.28 5.98
C ASN A 63 -12.42 -6.00 5.99
N ASP A 64 -11.90 -4.92 6.54
CA ASP A 64 -12.66 -3.70 6.75
C ASP A 64 -12.44 -2.70 5.59
N LYS A 65 -13.55 -2.16 5.07
CA LYS A 65 -13.51 -1.27 3.90
C LYS A 65 -12.83 0.07 4.19
N ARG A 66 -12.87 0.56 5.45
CA ARG A 66 -12.28 1.85 5.80
C ARG A 66 -10.76 1.76 5.76
N GLY A 67 -10.18 0.73 6.38
CA GLY A 67 -8.78 0.37 6.35
C GLY A 67 -8.30 0.12 4.93
N GLN A 68 -9.07 -0.56 4.09
CA GLN A 68 -8.77 -0.74 2.66
C GLN A 68 -8.57 0.60 1.94
N ILE A 69 -9.44 1.58 2.21
CA ILE A 69 -9.31 2.92 1.64
C ILE A 69 -8.08 3.64 2.20
N ILE A 70 -7.84 3.57 3.52
CA ILE A 70 -6.68 4.19 4.16
C ILE A 70 -5.37 3.66 3.57
N GLU A 71 -5.20 2.36 3.50
CA GLU A 71 -3.98 1.77 2.95
C GLU A 71 -3.82 2.09 1.49
N LYS A 72 -4.89 2.07 0.69
CA LYS A 72 -4.85 2.48 -0.71
C LYS A 72 -4.41 3.94 -0.89
N ILE A 73 -4.84 4.86 -0.01
CA ILE A 73 -4.35 6.25 0.00
C ILE A 73 -2.83 6.26 0.28
N LYS A 74 -2.37 5.57 1.32
CA LYS A 74 -0.94 5.54 1.70
C LYS A 74 -0.07 4.99 0.57
N THR A 75 -0.44 3.86 -0.02
CA THR A 75 0.32 3.23 -1.11
C THR A 75 0.31 4.09 -2.36
N THR A 76 -0.84 4.70 -2.71
CA THR A 76 -0.92 5.67 -3.83
C THR A 76 0.06 6.84 -3.63
N ILE A 77 0.18 7.35 -2.41
CA ILE A 77 1.13 8.43 -2.09
C ILE A 77 2.58 7.95 -2.18
N ILE A 78 2.86 6.75 -1.66
CA ILE A 78 4.19 6.15 -1.72
C ILE A 78 4.62 5.97 -3.18
N GLU A 79 3.80 5.36 -4.01
CA GLU A 79 4.07 5.14 -5.44
C GLU A 79 4.28 6.49 -6.16
N LEU A 80 3.41 7.47 -5.91
CA LEU A 80 3.52 8.80 -6.52
C LEU A 80 4.87 9.47 -6.18
N VAL A 81 5.33 9.36 -4.94
CA VAL A 81 6.58 10.00 -4.49
C VAL A 81 7.82 9.21 -4.91
N GLN A 82 7.76 7.88 -4.86
CA GLN A 82 8.92 7.02 -5.06
C GLN A 82 9.17 6.69 -6.53
N GLU A 83 8.12 6.49 -7.32
CA GLU A 83 8.19 5.92 -8.67
C GLU A 83 7.77 6.92 -9.76
N GLN A 84 7.01 7.97 -9.41
CA GLN A 84 6.42 8.89 -10.40
C GLN A 84 6.79 10.37 -10.17
N PRO A 85 8.09 10.73 -10.10
CA PRO A 85 8.52 12.10 -9.82
C PRO A 85 8.02 13.11 -10.87
N ASP A 86 7.88 12.69 -12.14
CA ASP A 86 7.37 13.55 -13.21
C ASP A 86 5.87 13.84 -13.07
N VAL A 87 5.08 12.85 -12.63
CA VAL A 87 3.64 13.01 -12.37
C VAL A 87 3.45 13.96 -11.20
N LEU A 88 4.20 13.75 -10.12
CA LEU A 88 4.16 14.57 -8.91
C LEU A 88 4.48 16.05 -9.18
N ARG A 89 5.29 16.35 -10.20
CA ARG A 89 5.61 17.74 -10.61
C ARG A 89 4.53 18.40 -11.46
N LYS A 90 3.70 17.62 -12.15
CA LYS A 90 2.74 18.10 -13.16
C LYS A 90 1.30 18.12 -12.67
N ILE A 91 0.94 17.22 -11.75
CA ILE A 91 -0.45 16.98 -11.35
C ILE A 91 -0.65 17.35 -9.88
N ASN A 92 -1.82 17.91 -9.56
CA ASN A 92 -2.23 18.13 -8.18
C ASN A 92 -2.40 16.78 -7.45
N PRO A 93 -1.68 16.53 -6.35
CA PRO A 93 -1.78 15.28 -5.60
C PRO A 93 -3.19 14.94 -5.12
N SER A 94 -4.00 15.93 -4.75
CA SER A 94 -5.38 15.71 -4.29
C SER A 94 -6.27 15.13 -5.38
N LEU A 95 -6.13 15.62 -6.61
CA LEU A 95 -6.85 15.09 -7.77
C LEU A 95 -6.35 13.68 -8.11
N TYR A 96 -5.04 13.49 -8.15
CA TYR A 96 -4.44 12.18 -8.44
C TYR A 96 -4.89 11.10 -7.44
N ILE A 97 -4.88 11.40 -6.15
CA ILE A 97 -5.32 10.48 -5.10
C ILE A 97 -6.82 10.16 -5.22
N ALA A 98 -7.65 11.19 -5.46
CA ALA A 98 -9.09 11.00 -5.63
C ALA A 98 -9.42 10.08 -6.83
N GLU A 99 -8.75 10.28 -7.96
CA GLU A 99 -8.89 9.45 -9.16
C GLU A 99 -8.44 8.01 -8.94
N LYS A 100 -7.26 7.81 -8.34
CA LYS A 100 -6.71 6.47 -8.10
C LYS A 100 -7.50 5.66 -7.06
N VAL A 101 -7.99 6.33 -6.02
CA VAL A 101 -8.81 5.67 -4.99
C VAL A 101 -10.28 5.54 -5.42
N GLY A 102 -10.73 6.36 -6.37
CA GLY A 102 -12.10 6.32 -6.91
C GLY A 102 -13.14 6.92 -5.96
N LYS A 103 -12.76 7.95 -5.19
CA LYS A 103 -13.60 8.63 -4.20
C LYS A 103 -13.29 10.12 -4.15
N GLU A 104 -14.24 10.92 -3.71
CA GLU A 104 -14.05 12.36 -3.54
C GLU A 104 -12.96 12.66 -2.50
N TYR A 105 -12.05 13.58 -2.83
CA TYR A 105 -10.93 13.95 -1.95
C TYR A 105 -11.40 14.41 -0.56
N LYS A 106 -12.54 15.11 -0.47
CA LYS A 106 -13.12 15.54 0.81
C LYS A 106 -13.44 14.36 1.73
N TYR A 107 -13.97 13.27 1.18
CA TYR A 107 -14.21 12.05 1.97
C TYR A 107 -12.89 11.41 2.39
N LEU A 108 -11.94 11.32 1.47
CA LEU A 108 -10.63 10.70 1.72
C LEU A 108 -9.85 11.43 2.83
N THR A 109 -9.76 12.76 2.78
CA THR A 109 -9.01 13.52 3.79
C THR A 109 -9.65 13.45 5.18
N THR A 110 -10.98 13.44 5.27
CA THR A 110 -11.69 13.29 6.55
C THR A 110 -11.45 11.90 7.13
N LEU A 111 -11.68 10.84 6.32
CA LEU A 111 -11.45 9.47 6.74
C LEU A 111 -10.00 9.24 7.18
N PHE A 112 -9.04 9.75 6.41
CA PHE A 112 -7.61 9.63 6.72
C PHE A 112 -7.26 10.31 8.04
N SER A 113 -7.75 11.53 8.26
CA SER A 113 -7.49 12.27 9.51
C SER A 113 -8.12 11.60 10.73
N GLU A 114 -9.31 11.04 10.58
CA GLU A 114 -9.98 10.30 11.66
C GLU A 114 -9.21 9.03 12.07
N VAL A 115 -8.63 8.31 11.11
CA VAL A 115 -7.98 7.02 11.37
C VAL A 115 -6.51 7.16 11.74
N GLU A 116 -5.77 8.01 11.02
CA GLU A 116 -4.32 8.15 11.19
C GLU A 116 -3.91 9.27 12.16
N GLY A 117 -4.86 10.14 12.55
CA GLY A 117 -4.58 11.29 13.41
C GLY A 117 -3.73 12.40 12.74
N ASN A 118 -3.55 12.33 11.42
CA ASN A 118 -2.84 13.32 10.61
C ASN A 118 -3.50 13.46 9.22
N THR A 119 -3.16 14.50 8.47
CA THR A 119 -3.77 14.72 7.15
C THR A 119 -3.00 14.01 6.02
N ILE A 120 -3.68 13.83 4.89
CA ILE A 120 -3.08 13.31 3.65
C ILE A 120 -1.89 14.18 3.22
N GLU A 121 -2.01 15.52 3.32
CA GLU A 121 -0.95 16.46 2.98
C GLU A 121 0.27 16.28 3.91
N HIS A 122 0.02 16.10 5.20
CA HIS A 122 1.07 15.89 6.18
C HIS A 122 1.82 14.58 5.92
N TYR A 123 1.10 13.51 5.59
CA TYR A 123 1.67 12.23 5.19
C TYR A 123 2.48 12.33 3.88
N LEU A 124 1.95 13.04 2.87
CA LEU A 124 2.64 13.30 1.61
C LEU A 124 3.97 14.04 1.82
N ILE A 125 3.99 15.07 2.67
CA ILE A 125 5.22 15.80 3.00
C ILE A 125 6.24 14.85 3.66
N HIS A 126 5.80 14.01 4.60
CA HIS A 126 6.66 13.01 5.23
C HIS A 126 7.27 12.03 4.22
N GLN A 127 6.49 11.53 3.26
CA GLN A 127 7.02 10.65 2.21
C GLN A 127 8.04 11.36 1.31
N LYS A 128 7.80 12.64 0.96
CA LYS A 128 8.79 13.43 0.21
C LYS A 128 10.09 13.60 0.98
N ILE A 129 10.02 13.92 2.28
CA ILE A 129 11.21 14.03 3.14
C ILE A 129 11.95 12.70 3.22
N LYS A 130 11.22 11.59 3.39
CA LYS A 130 11.79 10.24 3.38
C LYS A 130 12.57 9.97 2.08
N LYS A 131 11.99 10.26 0.92
CA LYS A 131 12.67 10.11 -0.38
C LYS A 131 13.92 10.98 -0.51
N VAL A 132 13.86 12.24 -0.05
CA VAL A 132 15.05 13.12 -0.06
C VAL A 132 16.17 12.53 0.81
N ARG A 133 15.86 12.03 2.01
CA ARG A 133 16.86 11.38 2.87
C ARG A 133 17.46 10.14 2.21
N GLU A 134 16.65 9.32 1.57
CA GLU A 134 17.12 8.15 0.82
C GLU A 134 18.12 8.58 -0.27
N LEU A 135 17.79 9.60 -1.07
CA LEU A 135 18.66 10.10 -2.15
C LEU A 135 19.97 10.69 -1.63
N LEU A 136 19.95 11.45 -0.54
CA LEU A 136 21.17 12.01 0.07
C LEU A 136 22.12 10.92 0.55
N ILE A 137 21.59 9.86 1.17
CA ILE A 137 22.41 8.72 1.60
C ILE A 137 23.08 8.06 0.38
N TYR A 138 22.35 7.85 -0.72
CA TYR A 138 22.96 7.27 -1.93
C TYR A 138 24.05 8.15 -2.55
N ASP A 139 23.89 9.47 -2.49
CA ASP A 139 24.88 10.43 -2.99
C ASP A 139 26.17 10.46 -2.13
N GLU A 140 26.06 10.19 -0.83
CA GLU A 140 27.22 10.07 0.08
C GLU A 140 28.04 8.77 -0.09
N TYR A 141 27.48 7.75 -0.76
CA TYR A 141 28.16 6.47 -1.04
C TYR A 141 28.55 6.30 -2.53
N SER A 142 28.42 7.36 -3.34
CA SER A 142 28.87 7.41 -4.75
C SER A 142 30.20 8.17 -4.86
#